data_AF-A0A9Q0TG26-F1
#
_entry.id   AF-A0A9Q0TG26-F1
#
_cell.length_a   1.000
_cell.length_b   1.000
_cell.length_c   1.000
_cell.angle_alpha   90.00
_cell.angle_beta   90.00
_cell.angle_gamma   90.00
#
_symmetry.space_group_name_H-M   'P 1'
#
loop_
_entity.id
_entity.type
_entity.pdbx_description
1 polymer ?
#
loop_
_entity_poly.entity_id
_entity_poly.type
_entity_poly.pdbx_seq_one_letter_code
_entity_poly.pdbx_strand_id
1 'polypeptide(L)'
;MEIWSIPQLVKLCEQMDSEGLHKFISDNRKNLAVLKEEIPHALKSAVNPAQLVLNSLEDFYPKEVSNVDGKKDSTLLGLRRTCIMLMECLSILLMYTDLVSVSDLVSEDVKGQAKTIAEEWKPKLDSLDVDANNGNSLEAHAFLQLLATFGIASDFDEEELSRLIPMVSRRRQAAELCRFLGLSERMPGVIEVLVNSGRQIDAVNLAFAFDLMEQFSPVPLLKSYLKEARKVASPRQAWKCISHQCAE
;
A
#
# COMPACT_ATOMS: atom_id res chain seq x y z
N MET A 1 -28.20 -0.41 -8.76
CA MET A 1 -28.38 0.11 -7.40
C MET A 1 -27.56 1.39 -7.36
N GLU A 2 -28.20 2.56 -7.36
CA GLU A 2 -27.48 3.84 -7.31
C GLU A 2 -26.91 4.03 -5.90
N ILE A 3 -25.58 3.94 -5.80
CA ILE A 3 -24.84 4.26 -4.59
C ILE A 3 -24.78 5.79 -4.55
N TRP A 4 -25.50 6.39 -3.59
CA TRP A 4 -25.52 7.84 -3.42
C TRP A 4 -24.22 8.27 -2.76
N SER A 5 -23.29 8.79 -3.57
CA SER A 5 -22.05 9.41 -3.11
C SER A 5 -22.33 10.45 -2.03
N ILE A 6 -21.58 10.39 -0.93
CA ILE A 6 -21.71 11.33 0.19
C ILE A 6 -21.57 12.76 -0.37
N PRO A 7 -22.59 13.64 -0.24
CA PRO A 7 -22.61 14.93 -0.94
C PRO A 7 -21.38 15.81 -0.65
N GLN A 8 -20.82 15.70 0.55
CA GLN A 8 -19.60 16.40 0.92
C GLN A 8 -18.36 15.89 0.18
N LEU A 9 -18.22 14.57 -0.04
CA LEU A 9 -17.12 14.01 -0.84
C LEU A 9 -17.17 14.50 -2.28
N VAL A 10 -18.36 14.49 -2.88
CA VAL A 10 -18.56 14.98 -4.25
C VAL A 10 -18.12 16.43 -4.37
N LYS A 11 -18.59 17.29 -3.47
CA LYS A 11 -18.22 18.71 -3.45
C LYS A 11 -16.71 18.92 -3.33
N LEU A 12 -16.05 18.18 -2.45
CA LEU A 12 -14.59 18.26 -2.29
C LEU A 12 -13.85 17.84 -3.58
N CYS A 13 -14.35 16.82 -4.26
CA CYS A 13 -13.79 16.37 -5.54
C CYS A 13 -14.00 17.41 -6.66
N GLU A 14 -15.22 17.96 -6.80
CA GLU A 14 -15.53 19.04 -7.76
C GLU A 14 -14.64 20.26 -7.56
N GLN A 15 -14.33 20.59 -6.30
CA GLN A 15 -13.48 21.72 -5.92
C GLN A 15 -11.98 21.43 -6.03
N MET A 16 -11.58 20.20 -6.39
CA MET A 16 -10.19 19.75 -6.39
C MET A 16 -9.49 19.96 -5.03
N ASP A 17 -10.23 19.83 -3.93
CA ASP A 17 -9.77 20.13 -2.56
C ASP A 17 -9.16 18.90 -1.88
N SER A 18 -7.86 18.66 -2.12
CA SER A 18 -7.12 17.54 -1.53
C SER A 18 -6.98 17.65 0.00
N GLU A 19 -6.79 18.85 0.54
CA GLU A 19 -6.68 19.10 1.98
C GLU A 19 -8.01 18.82 2.68
N GLY A 20 -9.11 19.31 2.10
CA GLY A 20 -10.47 19.05 2.58
C GLY A 20 -10.83 17.57 2.52
N LEU A 21 -10.39 16.83 1.49
CA LEU A 21 -10.52 15.37 1.44
C LEU A 21 -9.78 14.69 2.58
N HIS A 22 -8.52 15.07 2.83
CA HIS A 22 -7.73 14.54 3.95
C HIS A 22 -8.43 14.76 5.29
N LYS A 23 -8.89 15.98 5.52
CA LYS A 23 -9.62 16.34 6.74
C LYS A 23 -10.92 15.55 6.88
N PHE A 24 -11.71 15.47 5.82
CA PHE A 24 -12.98 14.73 5.84
C PHE A 24 -12.77 13.25 6.16
N ILE A 25 -11.78 12.61 5.55
CA ILE A 25 -11.44 11.19 5.80
C ILE A 25 -10.97 11.00 7.25
N SER A 26 -10.12 11.90 7.75
CA SER A 26 -9.63 11.88 9.13
C SER A 26 -10.77 12.00 10.15
N ASP A 27 -11.69 12.95 9.94
CA ASP A 27 -12.84 13.19 10.80
C ASP A 27 -13.83 12.00 10.79
N ASN A 28 -13.86 11.23 9.69
CA ASN A 28 -14.75 10.09 9.48
C ASN A 28 -14.05 8.73 9.60
N ARG A 29 -12.91 8.64 10.31
CA ARG A 29 -12.11 7.40 10.46
C ARG A 29 -12.85 6.15 10.96
N LYS A 30 -14.02 6.29 11.58
CA LYS A 30 -14.86 5.15 12.00
C LYS A 30 -15.63 4.50 10.84
N ASN A 31 -15.78 5.23 9.74
CA ASN A 31 -16.58 4.85 8.58
C ASN A 31 -15.71 4.54 7.34
N LEU A 32 -14.42 4.25 7.52
CA LEU A 32 -13.46 4.07 6.41
C LEU A 32 -13.91 3.01 5.39
N ALA A 33 -14.60 1.95 5.82
CA ALA A 33 -15.11 0.93 4.90
C ALA A 33 -16.11 1.53 3.89
N VAL A 34 -17.07 2.33 4.39
CA VAL A 34 -18.03 3.05 3.55
C VAL A 34 -17.30 4.08 2.69
N LEU A 35 -16.36 4.85 3.25
CA LEU A 35 -15.61 5.84 2.47
C LEU A 35 -14.85 5.19 1.30
N LYS A 36 -14.24 4.02 1.49
CA LYS A 36 -13.54 3.29 0.42
C LYS A 36 -14.45 2.88 -0.73
N GLU A 37 -15.73 2.65 -0.49
CA GLU A 37 -16.72 2.32 -1.53
C GLU A 37 -17.24 3.59 -2.24
N GLU A 38 -17.36 4.70 -1.50
CA GLU A 38 -17.93 5.96 -2.01
C GLU A 38 -16.91 6.84 -2.75
N ILE A 39 -15.66 6.89 -2.30
CA ILE A 39 -14.62 7.76 -2.87
C ILE A 39 -14.40 7.52 -4.37
N PRO A 40 -14.28 6.27 -4.88
CA PRO A 40 -14.14 6.04 -6.32
C PRO A 40 -15.26 6.67 -7.14
N HIS A 41 -16.49 6.69 -6.61
CA HIS A 41 -17.64 7.32 -7.26
C HIS A 41 -17.57 8.85 -7.20
N ALA A 42 -17.24 9.40 -6.03
CA ALA A 42 -17.11 10.85 -5.85
C ALA A 42 -15.96 11.45 -6.69
N LEU A 43 -14.87 10.71 -6.86
CA LEU A 43 -13.73 11.11 -7.70
C LEU A 43 -14.15 11.40 -9.14
N LYS A 44 -15.21 10.78 -9.68
CA LYS A 44 -15.72 11.06 -11.04
C LYS A 44 -16.18 12.50 -11.24
N SER A 45 -16.53 13.20 -10.17
CA SER A 45 -16.95 14.60 -10.23
C SER A 45 -15.77 15.58 -10.25
N ALA A 46 -14.55 15.11 -9.99
CA ALA A 46 -13.36 15.94 -10.12
C ALA A 46 -13.06 16.22 -11.59
N VAL A 47 -12.62 17.45 -11.88
CA VAL A 47 -12.18 17.84 -13.23
C VAL A 47 -11.00 16.99 -13.69
N ASN A 48 -10.09 16.67 -12.77
CA ASN A 48 -8.97 15.75 -13.01
C ASN A 48 -8.75 14.87 -11.76
N PRO A 49 -9.37 13.68 -11.71
CA PRO A 49 -9.28 12.79 -10.53
C PRO A 49 -7.84 12.36 -10.22
N ALA A 50 -7.03 12.13 -11.26
CA ALA A 50 -5.64 11.72 -11.11
C ALA A 50 -4.78 12.83 -10.48
N GLN A 51 -4.93 14.07 -10.96
CA GLN A 51 -4.24 15.23 -10.38
C GLN A 51 -4.70 15.51 -8.95
N LEU A 52 -6.00 15.38 -8.65
CA LEU A 52 -6.52 15.56 -7.29
C LEU A 52 -5.86 14.58 -6.30
N VAL A 53 -5.80 13.31 -6.68
CA VAL A 53 -5.15 12.28 -5.85
C VAL A 53 -3.65 12.49 -5.76
N LEU A 54 -2.99 12.95 -6.83
CA LEU A 54 -1.57 13.28 -6.80
C LEU A 54 -1.28 14.44 -5.84
N ASN A 55 -2.09 15.50 -5.87
CA ASN A 55 -1.98 16.63 -4.95
C ASN A 55 -2.18 16.21 -3.49
N SER A 56 -2.89 15.12 -3.22
CA SER A 56 -3.05 14.59 -1.87
C SER A 56 -1.76 14.01 -1.28
N LEU A 57 -0.69 13.88 -2.05
CA LEU A 57 0.58 13.30 -1.61
C LEU A 57 1.58 14.33 -1.06
N GLU A 58 1.28 15.63 -1.15
CA GLU A 58 2.21 16.73 -0.83
C GLU A 58 2.85 16.60 0.57
N ASP A 59 2.04 16.23 1.58
CA ASP A 59 2.47 16.13 2.98
C ASP A 59 2.89 14.72 3.41
N PHE A 60 3.01 13.77 2.48
CA PHE A 60 3.37 12.38 2.80
C PHE A 60 4.74 12.26 3.48
N TYR A 61 5.68 13.12 3.05
CA TYR A 61 6.97 13.34 3.70
C TYR A 61 7.10 14.83 4.09
N PRO A 62 6.84 15.19 5.36
CA PRO A 62 6.94 16.57 5.82
C PRO A 62 8.35 17.15 5.60
N LYS A 63 8.43 18.39 5.08
CA LYS A 63 9.70 19.08 4.76
C LYS A 63 10.55 19.42 5.99
N GLU A 64 9.97 19.42 7.20
CA GLU A 64 10.67 19.69 8.45
C GLU A 64 10.35 18.63 9.52
N VAL A 65 11.36 17.82 9.86
CA VAL A 65 11.27 16.85 10.96
C VAL A 65 11.62 17.54 12.27
N SER A 66 10.71 18.35 12.80
CA SER A 66 10.77 18.66 14.24
C SER A 66 10.33 17.42 15.00
N ASN A 67 11.34 16.69 15.49
CA ASN A 67 11.20 15.71 16.56
C ASN A 67 10.45 16.34 17.74
N VAL A 68 9.78 15.49 18.52
CA VAL A 68 9.06 15.78 19.78
C VAL A 68 7.53 15.96 19.61
N ASP A 69 6.79 14.85 19.46
CA ASP A 69 5.57 14.50 20.24
C ASP A 69 4.87 13.25 19.64
N GLY A 70 4.47 12.27 20.46
CA GLY A 70 3.81 11.02 20.00
C GLY A 70 2.43 11.23 19.36
N LYS A 71 1.82 12.39 19.58
CA LYS A 71 0.59 12.80 18.89
C LYS A 71 0.84 13.10 17.40
N LYS A 72 2.01 13.64 17.06
CA LYS A 72 2.41 14.00 15.69
C LYS A 72 2.63 12.74 14.83
N ASP A 73 3.16 11.68 15.42
CA ASP A 73 3.33 10.38 14.74
C ASP A 73 1.99 9.75 14.35
N SER A 74 0.99 9.82 15.24
CA SER A 74 -0.35 9.26 14.97
C SER A 74 -1.06 9.99 13.81
N THR A 75 -0.91 11.31 13.74
CA THR A 75 -1.46 12.14 12.66
C THR A 75 -0.75 11.83 11.34
N LEU A 76 0.58 11.72 11.34
CA LEU A 76 1.36 11.37 10.14
C LEU A 76 0.99 9.97 9.61
N LEU A 77 0.85 8.97 10.49
CA LEU A 77 0.40 7.64 10.10
C LEU A 77 -1.03 7.66 9.52
N GLY A 78 -1.91 8.51 10.06
CA GLY A 78 -3.25 8.74 9.52
C GLY A 78 -3.20 9.33 8.11
N LEU A 79 -2.39 10.36 7.91
CA LEU A 79 -2.17 11.01 6.62
C LEU A 79 -1.65 10.02 5.57
N ARG A 80 -0.62 9.24 5.90
CA ARG A 80 -0.06 8.22 4.99
C ARG A 80 -1.09 7.17 4.59
N ARG A 81 -1.92 6.71 5.54
CA ARG A 81 -3.02 5.78 5.25
C ARG A 81 -4.07 6.41 4.33
N THR A 82 -4.38 7.69 4.51
CA THR A 82 -5.29 8.43 3.62
C THR A 82 -4.72 8.54 2.21
N CYS A 83 -3.45 8.92 2.04
CA CYS A 83 -2.79 8.97 0.72
C CYS A 83 -2.89 7.62 -0.01
N ILE A 84 -2.55 6.54 0.69
CA ILE A 84 -2.64 5.17 0.16
C ILE A 84 -4.07 4.84 -0.25
N MET A 85 -5.05 5.12 0.62
CA MET A 85 -6.46 4.87 0.33
C MET A 85 -6.95 5.65 -0.90
N LEU A 86 -6.53 6.90 -1.07
CA LEU A 86 -6.91 7.72 -2.22
C LEU A 86 -6.33 7.15 -3.53
N MET A 87 -5.08 6.70 -3.53
CA MET A 87 -4.48 6.02 -4.69
C MET A 87 -5.15 4.68 -5.00
N GLU A 88 -5.50 3.90 -3.98
CA GLU A 88 -6.29 2.66 -4.14
C GLU A 88 -7.66 2.97 -4.76
N CYS A 89 -8.36 3.99 -4.27
CA CYS A 89 -9.68 4.39 -4.80
C CYS A 89 -9.59 4.90 -6.24
N LEU A 90 -8.51 5.61 -6.59
CA LEU A 90 -8.24 5.99 -7.97
C LEU A 90 -8.02 4.74 -8.84
N SER A 91 -7.23 3.78 -8.37
CA SER A 91 -6.98 2.52 -9.10
C SER A 91 -8.28 1.76 -9.35
N ILE A 92 -9.17 1.71 -8.35
CA ILE A 92 -10.51 1.14 -8.46
C ILE A 92 -11.34 1.88 -9.51
N LEU A 93 -11.33 3.22 -9.51
CA LEU A 93 -12.00 4.03 -10.53
C LEU A 93 -11.47 3.72 -11.93
N LEU A 94 -10.14 3.65 -12.09
CA LEU A 94 -9.49 3.34 -13.36
C LEU A 94 -9.88 1.94 -13.87
N MET A 95 -9.94 0.95 -12.99
CA MET A 95 -10.34 -0.43 -13.34
C MET A 95 -11.81 -0.54 -13.71
N TYR A 96 -12.73 0.07 -12.94
CA TYR A 96 -14.17 0.03 -13.25
C TYR A 96 -14.55 0.81 -14.51
N THR A 97 -13.69 1.69 -14.99
CA THR A 97 -14.01 2.50 -16.16
C THR A 97 -13.90 1.71 -17.45
N ASP A 98 -13.24 0.54 -17.48
CA ASP A 98 -13.23 -0.56 -18.49
C ASP A 98 -13.30 -0.22 -20.00
N LEU A 99 -13.23 1.06 -20.38
CA LEU A 99 -13.60 1.61 -21.70
C LEU A 99 -12.74 2.82 -22.09
N VAL A 100 -11.89 3.30 -21.18
CA VAL A 100 -11.02 4.45 -21.37
C VAL A 100 -9.64 3.97 -20.98
N SER A 101 -8.67 4.04 -21.90
CA SER A 101 -7.33 3.57 -21.59
C SER A 101 -6.84 4.31 -20.34
N VAL A 102 -6.08 3.66 -19.45
CA VAL A 102 -5.47 4.34 -18.30
C VAL A 102 -4.72 5.61 -18.74
N SER A 103 -4.24 5.62 -19.99
CA SER A 103 -3.61 6.75 -20.67
C SER A 103 -4.52 7.97 -20.93
N ASP A 104 -5.85 7.78 -21.01
CA ASP A 104 -6.80 8.86 -21.25
C ASP A 104 -7.23 9.56 -19.94
N LEU A 105 -7.17 8.84 -18.80
CA LEU A 105 -7.49 9.38 -17.47
C LEU A 105 -6.27 9.91 -16.72
N VAL A 106 -5.09 9.36 -17.00
CA VAL A 106 -3.81 9.85 -16.47
C VAL A 106 -2.99 10.44 -17.61
N SER A 107 -3.08 11.76 -17.76
CA SER A 107 -2.30 12.51 -18.76
C SER A 107 -0.79 12.36 -18.53
N GLU A 108 0.00 12.51 -19.60
CA GLU A 108 1.47 12.46 -19.52
C GLU A 108 2.07 13.51 -18.56
N ASP A 109 1.43 14.67 -18.41
CA ASP A 109 1.85 15.68 -17.44
C ASP A 109 1.72 15.16 -15.99
N VAL A 110 0.57 14.55 -15.66
CA VAL A 110 0.33 13.92 -14.35
C VAL A 110 1.30 12.76 -14.11
N LYS A 111 1.62 11.96 -15.14
CA LYS A 111 2.66 10.91 -15.03
C LYS A 111 4.03 11.49 -14.74
N GLY A 112 4.41 12.58 -15.42
CA GLY A 112 5.67 13.29 -15.19
C GLY A 112 5.78 13.84 -13.76
N GLN A 113 4.70 14.41 -13.23
CA GLN A 113 4.63 14.85 -11.84
C GLN A 113 4.73 13.67 -10.86
N ALA A 114 4.00 12.57 -11.11
CA ALA A 114 4.06 11.36 -10.29
C ALA A 114 5.46 10.74 -10.26
N LYS A 115 6.16 10.74 -11.40
CA LYS A 115 7.56 10.33 -11.50
C LYS A 115 8.47 11.21 -10.65
N THR A 116 8.28 12.53 -10.70
CA THR A 116 9.05 13.48 -9.89
C THR A 116 8.89 13.17 -8.39
N ILE A 117 7.65 12.95 -7.94
CA ILE A 117 7.36 12.56 -6.55
C ILE A 117 8.02 11.22 -6.20
N ALA A 118 7.93 10.22 -7.08
CA ALA A 118 8.54 8.92 -6.86
C ALA A 118 10.07 9.02 -6.71
N GLU A 119 10.76 9.78 -7.56
CA GLU A 119 12.20 10.00 -7.48
C GLU A 119 12.60 10.73 -6.18
N GLU A 120 11.78 11.68 -5.71
CA GLU A 120 11.99 12.33 -4.40
C GLU A 120 11.80 11.36 -3.22
N TRP A 121 11.02 10.29 -3.40
CA TRP A 121 10.73 9.30 -2.37
C TRP A 121 11.78 8.19 -2.30
N LYS A 122 12.39 7.79 -3.42
CA LYS A 122 13.42 6.72 -3.49
C LYS A 122 14.47 6.80 -2.38
N PRO A 123 15.21 7.90 -2.18
CA PRO A 123 16.28 7.94 -1.16
C PRO A 123 15.76 7.80 0.28
N LYS A 124 14.46 8.05 0.52
CA LYS A 124 13.84 7.85 1.84
C LYS A 124 13.58 6.38 2.12
N LEU A 125 13.41 5.55 1.08
CA LEU A 125 13.17 4.11 1.20
C LEU A 125 14.44 3.34 1.54
N ASP A 126 15.61 3.81 1.08
CA ASP A 126 16.91 3.19 1.39
C ASP A 126 17.25 3.24 2.89
N SER A 127 16.65 4.19 3.61
CA SER A 127 16.80 4.32 5.07
C SER A 127 15.88 3.39 5.87
N LEU A 128 14.96 2.68 5.21
CA LEU A 128 14.01 1.80 5.88
C LEU A 128 14.66 0.48 6.27
N ASP A 129 14.52 0.12 7.54
CA ASP A 129 14.84 -1.22 8.01
C ASP A 129 13.71 -2.19 7.60
N VAL A 130 14.07 -3.18 6.78
CA VAL A 130 13.17 -4.23 6.27
C VAL A 130 12.53 -5.02 7.42
N ASP A 131 13.28 -5.24 8.51
CA ASP A 131 12.85 -6.06 9.63
C ASP A 131 12.07 -5.25 10.68
N ALA A 132 12.33 -3.95 10.81
CA ALA A 132 11.63 -3.07 11.76
C ALA A 132 10.13 -2.92 11.45
N ASN A 133 9.76 -2.98 10.17
CA ASN A 133 8.39 -2.69 9.72
C ASN A 133 7.45 -3.89 9.74
N ASN A 134 7.94 -5.08 10.10
CA ASN A 134 7.17 -6.32 10.24
C ASN A 134 6.24 -6.63 9.04
N GLY A 135 6.66 -6.25 7.82
CA GLY A 135 5.90 -6.44 6.59
C GLY A 135 4.74 -5.47 6.34
N ASN A 136 4.68 -4.36 7.07
CA ASN A 136 3.58 -3.40 7.04
C ASN A 136 4.01 -1.94 6.80
N SER A 137 5.16 -1.67 6.17
CA SER A 137 5.63 -0.31 5.87
C SER A 137 4.58 0.49 5.08
N LEU A 138 4.33 1.74 5.49
CA LEU A 138 3.43 2.66 4.78
C LEU A 138 4.14 3.33 3.61
N GLU A 139 5.41 3.63 3.80
CA GLU A 139 6.33 4.26 2.85
C GLU A 139 6.53 3.38 1.62
N ALA A 140 6.94 2.11 1.83
CA ALA A 140 7.13 1.17 0.73
C ALA A 140 5.80 0.90 0.00
N HIS A 141 4.69 0.75 0.74
CA HIS A 141 3.37 0.55 0.14
C HIS A 141 2.93 1.75 -0.69
N ALA A 142 3.06 2.96 -0.17
CA ALA A 142 2.69 4.17 -0.89
C ALA A 142 3.53 4.37 -2.15
N PHE A 143 4.83 4.08 -2.10
CA PHE A 143 5.70 4.15 -3.27
C PHE A 143 5.25 3.15 -4.35
N LEU A 144 5.09 1.88 -4.00
CA LEU A 144 4.63 0.85 -4.94
C LEU A 144 3.24 1.18 -5.51
N GLN A 145 2.33 1.67 -4.66
CA GLN A 145 0.99 2.10 -5.05
C GLN A 145 1.02 3.29 -6.01
N LEU A 146 1.87 4.30 -5.76
CA LEU A 146 2.08 5.44 -6.66
C LEU A 146 2.50 4.96 -8.06
N LEU A 147 3.47 4.05 -8.14
CA LEU A 147 3.95 3.53 -9.42
C LEU A 147 2.85 2.79 -10.19
N ALA A 148 2.08 1.96 -9.50
CA ALA A 148 1.00 1.18 -10.09
C ALA A 148 -0.17 2.07 -10.52
N THR A 149 -0.64 2.96 -9.64
CA THR A 149 -1.82 3.81 -9.90
C THR A 149 -1.62 4.76 -11.07
N PHE A 150 -0.42 5.32 -11.22
CA PHE A 150 -0.13 6.28 -12.29
C PHE A 150 0.53 5.64 -13.52
N GLY A 151 0.72 4.31 -13.52
CA GLY A 151 1.24 3.57 -14.67
C GLY A 151 2.67 3.95 -15.05
N ILE A 152 3.51 4.25 -14.06
CA ILE A 152 4.91 4.68 -14.25
C ILE A 152 5.93 3.62 -13.83
N ALA A 153 5.48 2.40 -13.50
CA ALA A 153 6.36 1.32 -13.02
C ALA A 153 7.49 0.94 -13.99
N SER A 154 7.25 1.04 -15.30
CA SER A 154 8.24 0.72 -16.35
C SER A 154 9.47 1.62 -16.36
N ASP A 155 9.40 2.77 -15.69
CA ASP A 155 10.51 3.71 -15.57
C ASP A 155 11.49 3.33 -14.45
N PHE A 156 11.16 2.31 -13.66
CA PHE A 156 11.91 1.89 -12.48
C PHE A 156 12.45 0.48 -12.64
N ASP A 157 13.57 0.20 -11.99
CA ASP A 157 14.22 -1.10 -12.02
C ASP A 157 13.41 -2.15 -11.24
N GLU A 158 12.99 -3.22 -11.91
CA GLU A 158 12.20 -4.29 -11.30
C GLU A 158 12.91 -4.96 -10.12
N GLU A 159 14.25 -5.04 -10.14
CA GLU A 159 15.00 -5.65 -9.05
C GLU A 159 14.93 -4.76 -7.80
N GLU A 160 15.12 -3.45 -7.94
CA GLU A 160 14.90 -2.46 -6.88
C GLU A 160 13.47 -2.53 -6.33
N LEU A 161 12.46 -2.60 -7.18
CA LEU A 161 11.06 -2.74 -6.75
C LEU A 161 10.83 -4.03 -5.98
N SER A 162 11.39 -5.15 -6.43
CA SER A 162 11.24 -6.45 -5.77
C SER A 162 11.79 -6.47 -4.34
N ARG A 163 12.84 -5.68 -4.05
CA ARG A 163 13.45 -5.56 -2.71
C ARG A 163 12.53 -4.85 -1.70
N LEU A 164 11.54 -4.09 -2.16
CA LEU A 164 10.54 -3.44 -1.30
C LEU A 164 9.42 -4.41 -0.87
N ILE A 165 9.18 -5.49 -1.61
CA ILE A 165 8.04 -6.39 -1.37
C ILE A 165 8.04 -7.03 0.02
N PRO A 166 9.18 -7.48 0.59
CA PRO A 166 9.21 -7.96 1.97
C PRO A 166 8.64 -6.93 2.97
N MET A 167 8.85 -5.62 2.75
CA MET A 167 8.37 -4.57 3.66
C MET A 167 6.85 -4.40 3.66
N VAL A 168 6.15 -4.95 2.66
CA VAL A 168 4.69 -4.81 2.49
C VAL A 168 3.95 -6.15 2.46
N SER A 169 4.64 -7.27 2.65
CA SER A 169 4.08 -8.60 2.38
C SER A 169 2.92 -9.04 3.29
N ARG A 170 2.61 -8.30 4.36
CA ARG A 170 1.40 -8.55 5.19
C ARG A 170 0.21 -7.69 4.79
N ARG A 171 0.40 -6.71 3.94
CA ARG A 171 -0.70 -5.90 3.41
C ARG A 171 -1.55 -6.77 2.49
N ARG A 172 -2.87 -6.71 2.67
CA ARG A 172 -3.85 -7.44 1.86
C ARG A 172 -3.67 -7.23 0.35
N GLN A 173 -3.28 -6.02 -0.08
CA GLN A 173 -3.10 -5.66 -1.49
C GLN A 173 -1.73 -6.03 -2.07
N ALA A 174 -0.79 -6.56 -1.27
CA ALA A 174 0.59 -6.77 -1.72
C ALA A 174 0.68 -7.64 -2.99
N ALA A 175 -0.05 -8.76 -3.03
CA ALA A 175 -0.03 -9.66 -4.17
C ALA A 175 -0.61 -9.03 -5.44
N GLU A 176 -1.74 -8.32 -5.32
CA GLU A 176 -2.35 -7.61 -6.44
C GLU A 176 -1.44 -6.50 -6.96
N LEU A 177 -0.83 -5.73 -6.07
CA LEU A 177 0.11 -4.67 -6.40
C LEU A 177 1.33 -5.22 -7.15
N CYS A 178 1.89 -6.34 -6.69
CA CYS A 178 2.99 -7.01 -7.39
C CYS A 178 2.63 -7.42 -8.82
N ARG A 179 1.39 -7.87 -9.08
CA ARG A 179 0.93 -8.19 -10.44
C ARG A 179 0.82 -6.94 -11.31
N PHE A 180 0.23 -5.87 -10.79
CA PHE A 180 0.13 -4.59 -11.51
C PHE A 180 1.49 -4.00 -11.86
N LEU A 181 2.49 -4.22 -11.00
CA LEU A 181 3.88 -3.77 -11.22
C LEU A 181 4.70 -4.73 -12.11
N GLY A 182 4.13 -5.84 -12.58
CA GLY A 182 4.86 -6.81 -13.42
C GLY A 182 5.87 -7.67 -12.66
N LEU A 183 5.79 -7.75 -11.34
CA LEU A 183 6.80 -8.41 -10.49
C LEU A 183 6.57 -9.93 -10.30
N SER A 184 5.57 -10.52 -10.96
CA SER A 184 5.18 -11.92 -10.76
C SER A 184 6.35 -12.91 -10.90
N GLU A 185 7.20 -12.74 -11.92
CA GLU A 185 8.36 -13.62 -12.16
C GLU A 185 9.47 -13.48 -11.11
N ARG A 186 9.48 -12.39 -10.33
CA ARG A 186 10.45 -12.15 -9.24
C ARG A 186 10.00 -12.76 -7.91
N MET A 187 8.72 -13.16 -7.80
CA MET A 187 8.15 -13.63 -6.54
C MET A 187 8.82 -14.85 -5.93
N PRO A 188 9.35 -15.84 -6.68
CA PRO A 188 10.11 -16.93 -6.09
C PRO A 188 11.30 -16.42 -5.23
N GLY A 189 12.07 -15.46 -5.73
CA GLY A 189 13.19 -14.88 -5.00
C GLY A 189 12.75 -14.08 -3.77
N VAL A 190 11.66 -13.33 -3.89
CA VAL A 190 11.07 -12.58 -2.75
C VAL A 190 10.60 -13.54 -1.66
N ILE A 191 9.94 -14.64 -2.02
CA ILE A 191 9.45 -15.65 -1.07
C ILE A 191 10.64 -16.32 -0.38
N GLU A 192 11.71 -16.63 -1.11
CA GLU A 192 12.95 -17.17 -0.53
C GLU A 192 13.55 -16.23 0.52
N VAL A 193 13.60 -14.92 0.25
CA VAL A 193 14.03 -13.90 1.22
C VAL A 193 13.18 -13.96 2.50
N LEU A 194 11.86 -14.04 2.37
CA LEU A 194 10.94 -14.14 3.52
C LEU A 194 11.14 -15.44 4.32
N VAL A 195 11.38 -16.57 3.65
CA VAL A 195 11.66 -17.84 4.32
C VAL A 195 12.96 -17.74 5.13
N ASN A 196 14.01 -17.18 4.51
CA ASN A 196 15.33 -17.03 5.12
C ASN A 196 15.33 -16.02 6.28
N SER A 197 14.46 -15.00 6.23
CA SER A 197 14.29 -14.02 7.30
C SER A 197 13.33 -14.49 8.42
N GLY A 198 12.90 -15.75 8.41
CA GLY A 198 12.03 -16.29 9.46
C GLY A 198 10.57 -15.83 9.37
N ARG A 199 10.11 -15.37 8.21
CA ARG A 199 8.76 -14.85 7.96
C ARG A 199 7.92 -15.86 7.19
N GLN A 200 7.80 -17.07 7.74
CA GLN A 200 7.19 -18.20 7.02
C GLN A 200 5.70 -18.00 6.74
N ILE A 201 4.96 -17.29 7.59
CA ILE A 201 3.53 -17.00 7.35
C ILE A 201 3.38 -16.13 6.10
N ASP A 202 4.16 -15.05 6.01
CA ASP A 202 4.15 -14.13 4.89
C ASP A 202 4.58 -14.85 3.59
N ALA A 203 5.61 -15.69 3.68
CA ALA A 203 6.08 -16.52 2.57
C ALA A 203 4.99 -17.47 2.04
N VAL A 204 4.26 -18.16 2.94
CA VAL A 204 3.17 -19.07 2.57
C VAL A 204 2.02 -18.30 1.92
N ASN A 205 1.65 -17.14 2.45
CA ASN A 205 0.58 -16.32 1.88
C ASN A 205 0.91 -15.86 0.45
N LEU A 206 2.14 -15.40 0.21
CA LEU A 206 2.58 -15.01 -1.12
C LEU A 206 2.74 -16.22 -2.05
N ALA A 207 3.30 -17.33 -1.58
CA ALA A 207 3.38 -18.56 -2.37
C ALA A 207 2.00 -19.03 -2.82
N PHE A 208 0.99 -18.94 -1.95
CA PHE A 208 -0.38 -19.25 -2.32
C PHE A 208 -0.93 -18.25 -3.34
N ALA A 209 -0.72 -16.96 -3.13
CA ALA A 209 -1.22 -15.93 -4.04
C ALA A 209 -0.61 -15.99 -5.45
N PHE A 210 0.60 -16.54 -5.59
CA PHE A 210 1.31 -16.67 -6.87
C PHE A 210 1.35 -18.09 -7.43
N ASP A 211 0.57 -19.03 -6.86
CA ASP A 211 0.54 -20.44 -7.27
C ASP A 211 1.92 -21.15 -7.21
N LEU A 212 2.77 -20.76 -6.27
CA LEU A 212 4.15 -21.28 -6.07
C LEU A 212 4.24 -22.33 -4.94
N MET A 213 3.12 -22.96 -4.59
CA MET A 213 3.01 -23.87 -3.44
C MET A 213 3.73 -25.21 -3.64
N GLU A 214 4.02 -25.59 -4.88
CA GLU A 214 4.88 -26.76 -5.17
C GLU A 214 6.34 -26.50 -4.80
N GLN A 215 6.82 -25.27 -5.04
CA GLN A 215 8.17 -24.84 -4.70
C GLN A 215 8.30 -24.50 -3.20
N PHE A 216 7.29 -23.82 -2.65
CA PHE A 216 7.26 -23.36 -1.26
C PHE A 216 6.17 -24.08 -0.47
N SER A 217 6.39 -25.38 -0.22
CA SER A 217 5.39 -26.21 0.46
C SER A 217 5.02 -25.62 1.84
N PRO A 218 3.72 -25.38 2.12
CA PRO A 218 3.30 -24.77 3.39
C PRO A 218 3.58 -25.65 4.60
N VAL A 219 3.48 -26.97 4.48
CA VAL A 219 3.63 -27.87 5.64
C VAL A 219 5.05 -27.81 6.24
N PRO A 220 6.14 -27.93 5.46
CA PRO A 220 7.50 -27.72 5.95
C PRO A 220 7.72 -26.32 6.55
N LEU A 221 7.25 -25.27 5.88
CA LEU A 221 7.42 -23.88 6.31
C LEU A 221 6.73 -23.62 7.65
N LEU A 222 5.47 -24.05 7.81
CA LEU A 222 4.72 -23.90 9.05
C LEU A 222 5.29 -24.76 10.19
N LYS A 223 5.81 -25.95 9.88
CA LYS A 223 6.53 -26.77 10.89
C LYS A 223 7.79 -26.07 11.38
N SER A 224 8.56 -25.44 10.48
CA SER A 224 9.74 -24.65 10.83
C SER A 224 9.36 -23.48 11.74
N TYR A 225 8.34 -22.72 11.37
CA TYR A 225 7.80 -21.63 12.17
C TYR A 225 7.42 -22.09 13.59
N LEU A 226 6.64 -23.17 13.72
CA LEU A 226 6.23 -23.70 15.03
C LEU A 226 7.42 -24.18 15.87
N LYS A 227 8.44 -24.75 15.23
CA LYS A 227 9.67 -25.20 15.91
C LYS A 227 10.42 -24.01 16.51
N GLU A 228 10.58 -22.91 15.76
CA GLU A 228 11.26 -21.72 16.23
C GLU A 228 10.43 -20.98 17.29
N ALA A 229 9.11 -20.83 17.09
CA ALA A 229 8.22 -20.21 18.08
C ALA A 229 8.26 -20.93 19.45
N ARG A 230 8.40 -22.27 19.45
CA ARG A 230 8.54 -23.08 20.68
C ARG A 230 9.87 -22.87 21.41
N LYS A 231 10.94 -22.50 20.72
CA LYS A 231 12.25 -22.22 21.34
C LYS A 231 12.29 -20.87 22.04
N VAL A 232 11.56 -19.89 21.50
CA VAL A 232 11.55 -18.50 21.99
C VAL A 232 10.56 -18.31 23.15
N ALA A 233 9.56 -19.18 23.29
CA ALA A 233 8.53 -19.04 24.30
C ALA A 233 8.82 -19.84 25.59
N SER A 234 8.80 -19.17 26.74
CA SER A 234 8.25 -19.83 27.93
C SER A 234 6.73 -20.05 27.71
N PRO A 235 6.08 -21.06 28.32
CA PRO A 235 4.74 -21.53 27.93
C PRO A 235 3.63 -20.46 27.86
N ARG A 236 3.80 -19.31 28.53
CA ARG A 236 2.81 -18.21 28.56
C ARG A 236 2.97 -17.19 27.41
N GLN A 237 4.12 -17.15 26.73
CA GLN A 237 4.40 -16.19 25.66
C GLN A 237 4.01 -16.71 24.26
N ALA A 238 4.04 -18.04 24.07
CA ALA A 238 3.79 -18.70 22.77
C ALA A 238 2.42 -18.34 22.16
N TRP A 239 1.38 -18.26 23.01
CA TRP A 239 0.02 -17.99 22.53
C TRP A 239 -0.16 -16.54 22.04
N LYS A 240 0.55 -15.58 22.65
CA LYS A 240 0.46 -14.15 22.28
C LYS A 240 1.12 -13.83 20.94
N CYS A 241 2.27 -14.46 20.62
CA CYS A 241 2.95 -14.27 19.34
C CYS A 241 2.12 -14.83 18.17
N ILE A 242 1.53 -16.01 18.35
CA ILE A 242 0.69 -16.65 17.32
C ILE A 242 -0.61 -15.85 17.12
N SER A 243 -1.26 -15.39 18.21
CA SER A 243 -2.48 -14.60 18.08
C SER A 243 -2.28 -13.24 17.42
N HIS A 244 -1.13 -12.58 17.62
CA HIS A 244 -0.87 -11.25 17.05
C HIS A 244 -0.54 -11.31 15.55
N GLN A 245 -0.03 -12.44 15.04
CA GLN A 245 0.27 -12.64 13.62
C GLN A 245 -0.90 -13.19 12.80
N CYS A 246 -1.92 -13.76 13.43
CA CYS A 246 -3.11 -14.27 12.74
C CYS A 246 -4.33 -13.32 12.79
N ALA A 247 -4.25 -12.20 13.51
CA ALA A 247 -5.39 -11.31 13.78
C ALA A 247 -5.37 -9.98 12.99
N GLU A 248 -4.42 -9.78 12.08
CA GLU A 248 -4.34 -8.65 11.14
C GLU A 248 -4.30 -9.17 9.69
#